data_AF-A0A3P9LLN0-F1
#
_entry.id   AF-A0A3P9LLN0-F1
#
_cell.length_a   1.000
_cell.length_b   1.000
_cell.length_c   1.000
_cell.angle_alpha   90.00
_cell.angle_beta   90.00
_cell.angle_gamma   90.00
#
_symmetry.space_group_name_H-M   'P 1'
#
loop_
_entity.id
_entity.type
_entity.pdbx_description
1 polymer ?
#
loop_
_entity_poly.entity_id
_entity_poly.type
_entity_poly.pdbx_seq_one_letter_code
_entity_poly.pdbx_strand_id
1 'polypeptide(L)'
;MSRLHTFYVLAIIFLSHVVVHTAEEQTPTPSPAPVPCSLKSNTSCEECLHNVACLWCIPTNACIEYPVKNILPPSSVCQLNDARWGKCWLNFQVLIITVSVFAGVIIIAVIVCCCCCCKCDRIGNRKEDARVERQNRARKENKKARRSDMQMRHDEIRKKYGLAKNNPYSRMNED
;
A
#
# COMPACT_ATOMS: atom_id res chain seq x y z
N MET A 1 2.20 -15.91 -2.05
CA MET A 1 2.33 -14.44 -2.05
C MET A 1 1.96 -13.80 -0.72
N SER A 2 0.86 -14.20 -0.05
CA SER A 2 0.45 -13.60 1.23
C SER A 2 1.51 -13.67 2.35
N ARG A 3 2.26 -14.79 2.47
CA ARG A 3 3.33 -14.93 3.47
C ARG A 3 4.55 -14.04 3.21
N LEU A 4 4.95 -13.86 1.95
CA LEU A 4 6.09 -12.99 1.59
C LEU A 4 5.75 -11.51 1.80
N HIS A 5 4.51 -11.12 1.51
CA HIS A 5 4.00 -9.78 1.79
C HIS A 5 3.92 -9.51 3.29
N THR A 6 3.44 -10.46 4.08
CA THR A 6 3.42 -10.32 5.56
C THR A 6 4.83 -10.25 6.13
N PHE A 7 5.78 -11.08 5.68
CA PHE A 7 7.19 -10.96 6.12
C PHE A 7 7.81 -9.61 5.73
N TYR A 8 7.57 -9.11 4.52
CA TYR A 8 8.09 -7.83 4.06
C TYR A 8 7.49 -6.66 4.85
N VAL A 9 6.18 -6.66 5.06
CA VAL A 9 5.48 -5.66 5.88
C VAL A 9 5.93 -5.71 7.33
N LEU A 10 6.09 -6.90 7.92
CA LEU A 10 6.59 -7.05 9.28
C LEU A 10 8.04 -6.59 9.42
N ALA A 11 8.89 -6.83 8.41
CA ALA A 11 10.27 -6.34 8.40
C ALA A 11 10.34 -4.81 8.29
N ILE A 12 9.50 -4.18 7.46
CA ILE A 12 9.38 -2.72 7.36
C ILE A 12 8.88 -2.13 8.68
N ILE A 13 7.86 -2.74 9.27
CA ILE A 13 7.31 -2.33 10.57
C ILE A 13 8.40 -2.42 11.64
N PHE A 14 9.13 -3.53 11.72
CA PHE A 14 10.27 -3.69 12.64
C PHE A 14 11.35 -2.63 12.40
N LEU A 15 11.76 -2.39 11.15
CA LEU A 15 12.76 -1.38 10.81
C LEU A 15 12.28 0.03 11.19
N SER A 16 11.00 0.35 10.96
CA SER A 16 10.42 1.63 11.34
C SER A 16 10.32 1.79 12.87
N HIS A 17 9.96 0.74 13.62
CA HIS A 17 9.93 0.78 15.07
C HIS A 17 11.32 0.92 15.69
N VAL A 18 12.35 0.27 15.11
CA VAL A 18 13.74 0.46 15.55
C VAL A 18 14.21 1.90 15.30
N VAL A 19 13.84 2.50 14.18
CA VAL A 19 14.12 3.92 13.88
C VAL A 19 13.37 4.85 14.86
N VAL A 20 12.08 4.61 15.10
CA VAL A 20 11.26 5.42 16.03
C VAL A 20 11.73 5.28 17.48
N HIS A 21 12.19 4.10 17.91
CA HIS A 21 12.74 3.92 19.27
C HIS A 21 14.04 4.69 19.53
N THR A 22 14.73 5.15 18.47
CA THR A 22 15.89 6.06 18.62
C THR A 22 15.52 7.54 18.48
N ALA A 23 14.27 7.83 18.11
CA ALA A 23 13.74 9.19 18.06
C ALA A 23 12.96 9.46 19.36
N GLU A 24 13.62 10.05 20.35
CA GLU A 24 12.89 10.72 21.43
C GLU A 24 11.96 11.77 20.82
N GLU A 25 10.65 11.57 21.05
CA GLU A 25 9.58 12.49 20.70
C GLU A 25 9.93 13.90 21.19
N GLN A 26 10.08 14.83 20.24
CA GLN A 26 10.01 16.26 20.56
C GLN A 26 8.53 16.64 20.60
N THR A 27 8.02 16.75 21.82
CA THR A 27 6.78 17.46 22.11
C THR A 27 6.87 18.86 21.49
N PRO A 28 5.90 19.31 20.68
CA PRO A 28 5.83 20.70 20.26
C PRO A 28 5.49 21.55 21.49
N THR A 29 6.52 22.03 22.20
CA THR A 29 6.36 22.96 23.31
C THR A 29 5.95 24.33 22.75
N PRO A 30 4.96 25.03 23.34
CA PRO A 30 4.50 26.32 22.86
C PRO A 30 5.65 27.34 22.86
N SER A 31 5.89 27.96 21.70
CA SER A 31 6.94 28.97 21.46
C SER A 31 6.86 30.14 22.45
N PRO A 32 7.87 30.35 23.31
CA PRO A 32 8.22 31.69 23.76
C PRO A 32 8.84 32.46 22.57
N ALA A 33 8.88 33.79 22.65
CA ALA A 33 9.36 34.69 21.58
C ALA A 33 10.63 34.16 20.85
N PRO A 34 10.74 34.33 19.52
CA PRO A 34 11.81 33.73 18.72
C PRO A 34 13.15 34.33 19.15
N VAL A 35 13.84 33.61 20.02
CA VAL A 35 15.24 33.89 20.34
C VAL A 35 16.06 33.55 19.09
N PRO A 36 16.85 34.49 18.55
CA PRO A 36 17.65 34.22 17.36
C PRO A 36 18.65 33.11 17.67
N CYS A 37 18.74 32.12 16.76
CA CYS A 37 19.59 30.94 16.92
C CYS A 37 21.07 31.31 17.20
N SER A 38 21.52 32.44 16.67
CA SER A 38 22.89 32.96 16.84
C SER A 38 23.33 33.14 18.29
N LEU A 39 22.40 33.40 19.22
CA LEU A 39 22.70 33.53 20.66
C LEU A 39 23.20 32.21 21.29
N LYS A 40 22.90 31.08 20.65
CA LYS A 40 23.36 29.75 21.06
C LYS A 40 24.61 29.30 20.29
N SER A 41 25.32 30.22 19.64
CA SER A 41 26.63 29.90 19.05
C SER A 41 27.68 29.73 20.15
N ASN A 42 28.62 28.81 19.98
CA ASN A 42 29.63 28.42 20.96
C ASN A 42 29.09 27.76 22.25
N THR A 43 27.82 27.35 22.28
CA THR A 43 27.27 26.53 23.37
C THR A 43 27.37 25.04 23.02
N SER A 44 26.33 24.27 23.34
CA SER A 44 26.19 22.88 22.90
C SER A 44 25.23 22.76 21.71
N CYS A 45 25.45 21.71 20.93
CA CYS A 45 24.61 21.32 19.79
C CYS A 45 23.17 20.98 20.21
N GLU A 46 22.96 20.31 21.34
CA GLU A 46 21.63 20.01 21.86
C GLU A 46 20.85 21.28 22.23
N GLU A 47 21.53 22.28 22.80
CA GLU A 47 20.92 23.55 23.17
C GLU A 47 20.54 24.39 21.95
N CYS A 48 21.35 24.35 20.87
CA CYS A 48 21.01 24.96 19.59
C CYS A 48 19.79 24.29 18.94
N LEU A 49 19.74 22.95 18.97
CA LEU A 49 18.74 22.15 18.27
C LEU A 49 17.44 21.92 19.05
N HIS A 50 17.29 22.56 20.21
CA HIS A 50 16.00 22.63 20.90
C HIS A 50 14.92 23.27 20.02
N ASN A 51 15.32 24.15 19.09
CA ASN A 51 14.45 24.72 18.07
C ASN A 51 14.76 24.08 16.71
N VAL A 52 13.77 23.43 16.10
CA VAL A 52 13.87 22.84 14.76
C VAL A 52 14.10 23.87 13.64
N ALA A 53 13.95 25.15 13.93
CA ALA A 53 14.28 26.25 13.02
C ALA A 53 15.78 26.58 12.99
N CYS A 54 16.58 26.04 13.91
CA CYS A 54 18.02 26.26 13.99
C CYS A 54 18.83 25.12 13.36
N LEU A 55 20.03 25.46 12.91
CA LEU A 55 21.03 24.55 12.37
C LEU A 55 22.34 24.71 13.14
N TRP A 56 22.94 23.58 13.52
CA TRP A 56 24.25 23.55 14.17
C TRP A 56 25.34 23.11 13.19
N CYS A 57 26.47 23.82 13.20
CA CYS A 57 27.66 23.44 12.46
C CYS A 57 28.80 23.08 13.42
N ILE A 58 29.28 21.83 13.33
CA ILE A 58 30.35 21.32 14.21
C ILE A 58 31.68 22.06 14.07
N PRO A 59 32.26 22.24 12.86
CA PRO A 59 33.61 22.82 12.75
C PRO A 59 33.70 24.27 13.24
N THR A 60 32.61 25.02 13.17
CA THR A 60 32.58 26.44 13.57
C THR A 60 31.87 26.67 14.91
N ASN A 61 31.27 25.64 15.51
CA ASN A 61 30.37 25.74 16.66
C ASN A 61 29.31 26.85 16.51
N ALA A 62 28.85 27.07 15.27
CA ALA A 62 27.89 28.11 14.95
C ALA A 62 26.46 27.56 15.02
N CYS A 63 25.59 28.27 15.72
CA CYS A 63 24.15 28.04 15.69
C CYS A 63 23.50 29.12 14.84
N ILE A 64 22.89 28.75 13.72
CA ILE A 64 22.31 29.69 12.77
C ILE A 64 20.87 29.31 12.45
N GLU A 65 20.09 30.26 11.95
CA GLU A 65 18.76 29.95 11.44
C GLU A 65 18.87 29.10 10.18
N TYR A 66 18.10 28.02 10.13
CA TYR A 66 18.03 27.16 8.96
C TYR A 66 17.37 27.95 7.81
N PRO A 67 18.07 28.18 6.70
CA PRO A 67 17.52 28.97 5.60
C PRO A 67 16.41 28.19 4.90
N VAL A 68 15.15 28.44 5.28
CA VAL A 68 13.94 27.84 4.66
C VAL A 68 13.81 28.08 3.15
N LYS A 69 14.60 28.99 2.59
CA LYS A 69 14.65 29.25 1.14
C LYS A 69 15.34 28.12 0.36
N ASN A 70 16.26 27.38 0.99
CA ASN A 70 17.02 26.32 0.34
C ASN A 70 16.78 24.98 1.04
N ILE A 71 16.42 23.95 0.27
CA ILE A 71 16.15 22.60 0.79
C ILE A 71 17.40 21.96 1.42
N LEU A 72 18.59 22.38 0.98
CA LEU A 72 19.87 22.00 1.58
C LEU A 72 20.64 23.25 2.01
N PRO A 73 21.30 23.21 3.18
CA PRO A 73 22.20 24.28 3.56
C PRO A 73 23.35 24.33 2.54
N PRO A 74 23.71 25.51 2.03
CA PRO A 74 24.82 25.64 1.08
C PRO A 74 26.14 25.23 1.77
N SER A 75 27.01 24.52 1.04
CA SER A 75 28.30 24.03 1.56
C SER A 75 29.22 25.14 2.09
N SER A 76 28.98 26.38 1.68
CA SER A 76 29.70 27.56 2.18
C SER A 76 29.43 27.87 3.65
N VAL A 77 28.28 27.43 4.17
CA VAL A 77 27.86 27.69 5.56
C VAL A 77 28.28 26.54 6.46
N CYS A 78 28.05 25.31 6.03
CA CYS A 78 28.53 24.11 6.70
C CYS A 78 28.58 22.94 5.72
N GLN A 79 29.54 22.04 5.87
CA GLN A 79 29.53 20.80 5.10
C GLN A 79 28.35 19.92 5.52
N LEU A 80 27.74 19.23 4.56
CA LEU A 80 26.53 18.42 4.77
C LEU A 80 26.74 17.30 5.82
N ASN A 81 27.98 16.84 5.97
CA ASN A 81 28.36 15.80 6.94
C ASN A 81 28.50 16.33 8.36
N ASP A 82 28.72 17.64 8.53
CA ASP A 82 28.96 18.31 9.81
C ASP A 82 27.77 19.15 10.28
N ALA A 83 26.85 19.44 9.37
CA ALA A 83 25.58 20.08 9.68
C ALA A 83 24.67 19.11 10.46
N ARG A 84 24.11 19.59 11.58
CA ARG A 84 23.12 18.89 12.39
C ARG A 84 21.81 19.66 12.41
N TRP A 85 20.70 18.94 12.39
CA TRP A 85 19.36 19.53 12.38
C TRP A 85 18.38 18.65 13.14
N GLY A 86 17.56 19.29 13.98
CA GLY A 86 16.59 18.64 14.88
C GLY A 86 17.21 17.85 16.04
N LYS A 87 18.22 17.02 15.76
CA LYS A 87 18.96 16.21 16.76
C LYS A 87 20.47 16.30 16.52
N CYS A 88 21.26 16.29 17.59
CA CYS A 88 22.71 16.49 17.48
C CYS A 88 23.47 15.29 16.90
N TRP A 89 22.96 14.08 17.12
CA TRP A 89 23.58 12.85 16.63
C TRP A 89 23.23 12.53 15.17
N LEU A 90 22.26 13.24 14.59
CA LEU A 90 21.78 13.03 13.22
C LEU A 90 22.35 14.08 12.26
N ASN A 91 23.09 13.59 11.26
CA ASN A 91 23.65 14.43 10.19
C ASN A 91 22.62 14.64 9.10
N PHE A 92 22.71 15.78 8.39
CA PHE A 92 21.86 16.04 7.22
C PHE A 92 21.93 14.92 6.17
N GLN A 93 23.14 14.38 5.94
CA GLN A 93 23.34 13.24 5.04
C GLN A 93 22.52 12.01 5.46
N VAL A 94 22.52 11.67 6.75
CA VAL A 94 21.78 10.51 7.27
C VAL A 94 20.28 10.71 7.09
N LEU A 95 19.78 11.92 7.36
CA LEU A 95 18.37 12.26 7.17
C LEU A 95 17.92 12.13 5.70
N ILE A 96 18.75 12.57 4.75
CA ILE A 96 18.45 12.43 3.33
C ILE A 96 18.41 10.94 2.92
N ILE A 97 19.38 10.15 3.40
CA ILE A 97 19.43 8.72 3.10
C ILE A 97 18.20 8.00 3.65
N THR A 98 17.81 8.27 4.91
CA THR A 98 16.65 7.61 5.51
C THR A 98 15.37 7.92 4.76
N VAL A 99 15.09 9.20 4.47
CA VAL A 99 13.91 9.62 3.69
C VAL A 99 13.90 8.96 2.31
N SER A 100 15.06 8.90 1.65
CA SER A 100 15.18 8.27 0.33
C SER A 100 14.90 6.76 0.37
N VAL A 101 15.42 6.06 1.37
CA VAL A 101 15.20 4.61 1.56
C VAL A 101 13.73 4.34 1.87
N PHE A 102 13.12 5.08 2.80
CA PHE A 102 11.70 4.92 3.11
C PHE A 102 10.81 5.16 1.89
N ALA A 103 11.07 6.24 1.13
CA ALA A 103 10.35 6.51 -0.11
C ALA A 103 10.51 5.38 -1.13
N GLY A 104 11.74 4.87 -1.32
CA GLY A 104 12.02 3.76 -2.23
C GLY A 104 11.30 2.47 -1.84
N VAL A 105 11.31 2.13 -0.55
CA VAL A 105 10.60 0.95 -0.02
C VAL A 105 9.09 1.07 -0.23
N ILE A 106 8.50 2.25 0.01
CA ILE A 106 7.08 2.50 -0.23
C ILE A 106 6.74 2.31 -1.71
N ILE A 107 7.55 2.87 -2.62
CA ILE A 107 7.34 2.73 -4.07
C ILE A 107 7.42 1.25 -4.49
N ILE A 108 8.43 0.52 -4.00
CA ILE A 108 8.58 -0.92 -4.28
C ILE A 108 7.38 -1.70 -3.74
N ALA A 109 6.93 -1.41 -2.51
CA ALA A 109 5.76 -2.06 -1.92
C ALA A 109 4.49 -1.83 -2.77
N VAL A 110 4.29 -0.62 -3.28
CA VAL A 110 3.17 -0.30 -4.20
C VAL A 110 3.32 -1.06 -5.51
N ILE A 111 4.50 -1.07 -6.13
CA ILE A 111 4.74 -1.79 -7.39
C ILE A 111 4.49 -3.29 -7.20
N VAL A 112 4.99 -3.89 -6.12
CA VAL A 112 4.77 -5.30 -5.79
C VAL A 112 3.29 -5.55 -5.53
N CYS A 113 2.61 -4.72 -4.74
CA CYS A 113 1.17 -4.83 -4.52
C CYS A 113 0.38 -4.76 -5.84
N CYS A 114 0.67 -3.80 -6.71
CA CYS A 114 -0.01 -3.65 -7.99
C CYS A 114 0.32 -4.80 -8.98
N CYS A 115 1.56 -5.27 -9.03
CA CYS A 115 1.98 -6.35 -9.92
C CYS A 115 1.56 -7.74 -9.41
N CYS A 116 1.53 -7.96 -8.10
CA CYS A 116 1.22 -9.24 -7.47
C CYS A 116 -0.25 -9.38 -7.08
N CYS A 117 -0.93 -8.32 -6.64
CA CYS A 117 -2.35 -8.41 -6.25
C CYS A 117 -3.29 -8.06 -7.41
N CYS A 118 -2.99 -7.03 -8.21
CA CYS A 118 -3.90 -6.59 -9.29
C CYS A 118 -3.71 -7.33 -10.63
N LYS A 119 -2.54 -7.95 -10.88
CA LYS A 119 -2.28 -8.75 -12.10
C LYS A 119 -2.43 -10.26 -11.92
N CYS A 120 -2.22 -10.80 -10.72
CA CYS A 120 -2.33 -12.25 -10.50
C CYS A 120 -3.78 -12.74 -10.39
N ASP A 121 -4.74 -11.87 -10.06
CA ASP A 121 -6.16 -12.24 -10.02
C ASP A 121 -6.69 -12.58 -11.44
N ARG A 122 -6.23 -11.83 -12.46
CA ARG A 122 -6.59 -12.08 -13.86
C ARG A 122 -5.91 -13.30 -14.48
N ILE A 123 -4.77 -13.74 -13.95
CA ILE A 123 -4.01 -14.87 -14.52
C ILE A 123 -4.42 -16.20 -13.86
N GLY A 124 -4.71 -16.19 -12.55
CA GLY A 124 -5.15 -17.39 -11.82
C GLY A 124 -6.57 -17.83 -12.17
N ASN A 125 -7.50 -16.87 -12.31
CA ASN A 125 -8.92 -17.21 -12.47
C ASN A 125 -9.30 -17.73 -13.86
N ARG A 126 -8.48 -17.51 -14.90
CA ARG A 126 -8.78 -17.96 -16.26
C ARG A 126 -9.00 -19.48 -16.39
N LYS A 127 -8.25 -20.28 -15.61
CA LYS A 127 -8.41 -21.75 -15.62
C LYS A 127 -9.64 -22.20 -14.83
N GLU A 128 -9.92 -21.57 -13.70
CA GLU A 128 -11.10 -21.89 -12.89
C GLU A 128 -12.39 -21.41 -13.56
N ASP A 129 -12.41 -20.21 -14.16
CA ASP A 129 -13.52 -19.70 -14.96
C ASP A 129 -13.87 -20.64 -16.12
N ALA A 130 -12.86 -21.11 -16.86
CA ALA A 130 -13.06 -22.05 -17.96
C ALA A 130 -13.61 -23.41 -17.45
N ARG A 131 -13.22 -23.85 -16.25
CA ARG A 131 -13.72 -25.08 -15.63
C ARG A 131 -15.17 -24.92 -15.16
N VAL A 132 -15.50 -23.80 -14.53
CA VAL A 132 -16.86 -23.45 -14.08
C VAL A 132 -17.79 -23.31 -15.28
N GLU A 133 -17.34 -22.70 -16.38
CA GLU A 133 -18.12 -22.59 -17.61
C GLU A 133 -18.46 -23.97 -18.19
N ARG A 134 -17.49 -24.89 -18.27
CA ARG A 134 -17.71 -26.27 -18.72
C ARG A 134 -18.71 -27.02 -17.83
N GLN A 135 -18.57 -26.90 -16.52
CA GLN A 135 -19.51 -27.52 -15.56
C GLN A 135 -20.92 -26.96 -15.71
N ASN A 136 -21.07 -25.65 -15.91
CA ASN A 136 -22.36 -25.01 -16.12
C ASN A 136 -23.02 -25.45 -17.43
N ARG A 137 -22.24 -25.61 -18.51
CA ARG A 137 -22.73 -26.16 -19.79
C ARG A 137 -23.23 -27.60 -19.60
N ALA A 138 -22.43 -28.48 -18.99
CA ALA A 138 -22.84 -29.86 -18.71
C ALA A 138 -24.09 -29.95 -17.81
N ARG A 139 -24.19 -29.09 -16.79
CA ARG A 139 -25.39 -29.00 -15.93
C ARG A 139 -26.63 -28.55 -16.70
N LYS A 140 -26.50 -27.58 -17.62
CA LYS A 140 -27.60 -27.11 -18.46
C LYS A 140 -28.07 -28.21 -19.41
N GLU A 141 -27.15 -28.93 -20.04
CA GLU A 141 -27.46 -30.07 -20.92
C GLU A 141 -28.18 -31.19 -20.17
N ASN A 142 -27.67 -31.59 -19.00
CA ASN A 142 -28.32 -32.60 -18.17
C ASN A 142 -29.73 -32.18 -17.71
N LYS A 143 -29.93 -30.89 -17.40
CA LYS A 143 -31.26 -30.36 -17.07
C LYS A 143 -32.20 -30.41 -18.28
N LYS A 144 -31.73 -30.04 -19.47
CA LYS A 144 -32.51 -30.12 -20.71
C LYS A 144 -32.89 -31.58 -21.03
N ALA A 145 -31.93 -32.51 -20.93
CA ALA A 145 -32.16 -33.93 -21.16
C ALA A 145 -33.20 -34.53 -20.19
N ARG A 146 -33.12 -34.19 -18.89
CA ARG A 146 -34.12 -34.61 -17.90
C ARG A 146 -35.50 -34.03 -18.22
N ARG A 147 -35.57 -32.76 -18.63
CA ARG A 147 -36.85 -32.12 -19.00
C ARG A 147 -37.46 -32.77 -20.24
N SER A 148 -36.67 -33.12 -21.25
CA SER A 148 -37.16 -33.79 -22.46
C SER A 148 -37.60 -35.24 -22.18
N ASP A 149 -36.87 -35.99 -21.34
CA ASP A 149 -37.27 -37.35 -20.93
C ASP A 149 -38.59 -37.33 -20.16
N MET A 150 -38.74 -36.44 -19.18
CA MET A 150 -40.00 -36.27 -18.44
C MET A 150 -41.15 -35.89 -19.38
N GLN A 151 -40.93 -34.98 -20.32
CA GLN A 151 -41.94 -34.57 -21.30
C GLN A 151 -42.35 -35.74 -22.20
N MET A 152 -41.39 -36.51 -22.71
CA MET A 152 -41.67 -37.67 -23.56
C MET A 152 -42.49 -38.73 -22.83
N ARG A 153 -42.15 -39.06 -21.58
CA ARG A 153 -42.92 -39.99 -20.74
C ARG A 153 -44.35 -39.48 -20.50
N HIS A 154 -44.50 -38.18 -20.22
CA HIS A 154 -45.83 -37.58 -20.04
C HIS A 154 -46.65 -37.63 -21.33
N ASP A 155 -46.03 -37.39 -22.48
CA ASP A 155 -46.70 -37.43 -23.78
C ASP A 155 -47.09 -38.86 -24.20
N GLU A 156 -46.27 -39.86 -23.88
CA GLU A 156 -46.60 -41.27 -24.08
C GLU A 156 -47.83 -41.68 -23.26
N ILE A 157 -47.89 -41.27 -21.99
CA ILE A 157 -49.07 -41.51 -21.13
C ILE A 157 -50.31 -40.84 -21.72
N ARG A 158 -50.23 -39.56 -22.12
CA ARG A 158 -51.37 -38.85 -22.73
C ARG A 158 -51.88 -39.56 -23.98
N LYS A 159 -50.98 -40.08 -24.82
CA LYS A 159 -51.34 -40.85 -26.02
C LYS A 159 -52.06 -42.16 -25.66
N LYS A 160 -51.56 -42.91 -24.67
CA LYS A 160 -52.15 -44.19 -24.23
C LYS A 160 -53.61 -44.06 -23.80
N TYR A 161 -53.98 -42.94 -23.18
CA TYR A 161 -55.35 -42.69 -22.69
C TYR A 161 -56.18 -41.77 -23.60
N GLY A 162 -55.73 -41.51 -24.85
CA GLY A 162 -56.48 -40.67 -25.80
C GLY A 162 -56.55 -39.17 -25.42
N LEU A 163 -55.76 -38.73 -24.45
CA LEU A 163 -55.68 -37.35 -23.93
C LEU A 163 -54.74 -36.44 -24.74
N ALA A 164 -54.27 -36.90 -25.90
CA ALA A 164 -53.32 -36.16 -26.74
C ALA A 164 -53.93 -34.94 -27.47
N LYS A 165 -55.25 -34.70 -27.35
CA LYS A 165 -55.92 -33.58 -28.03
C LYS A 165 -55.72 -32.28 -27.24
N ASN A 166 -54.86 -31.41 -27.79
CA ASN A 166 -54.64 -29.99 -27.49
C ASN A 166 -54.28 -29.63 -26.04
N ASN A 167 -52.99 -29.72 -25.69
CA ASN A 167 -52.44 -29.05 -24.51
C ASN A 167 -52.28 -27.54 -24.81
N PRO A 168 -52.98 -26.63 -24.10
CA PRO A 168 -52.89 -25.19 -24.35
C PRO A 168 -51.50 -24.59 -24.09
N TYR A 169 -50.59 -25.33 -23.45
CA TYR A 169 -49.20 -24.92 -23.21
C TYR A 169 -48.20 -25.29 -24.33
N SER A 170 -48.61 -26.01 -25.38
CA SER A 170 -47.71 -26.40 -26.48
C SER A 170 -47.16 -25.19 -27.24
N ARG A 171 -47.97 -24.11 -27.37
CA ARG A 171 -47.64 -22.90 -28.15
C ARG A 171 -46.53 -22.03 -27.53
N MET A 172 -46.18 -22.24 -26.25
CA MET A 172 -45.19 -21.40 -25.54
C MET A 172 -43.75 -21.94 -25.63
N ASN A 173 -43.51 -23.06 -26.31
CA ASN A 173 -42.17 -23.67 -26.43
C ASN A 173 -41.55 -23.52 -27.83
N GLU A 174 -42.19 -22.76 -28.74
CA GLU A 174 -41.75 -22.55 -30.13
C GLU A 174 -41.11 -21.16 -30.40
N ASP A 175 -40.92 -20.34 -29.35
CA ASP A 175 -40.18 -19.06 -29.39
C ASP A 175 -38.81 -19.19 -28.67
#